data_AF-A0A132ABG9-F1
#
_entry.id   AF-A0A132ABG9-F1
#
_cell.length_a   1.000
_cell.length_b   1.000
_cell.length_c   1.000
_cell.angle_alpha   90.00
_cell.angle_beta   90.00
_cell.angle_gamma   90.00
#
_symmetry.space_group_name_H-M   'P 1'
#
loop_
_entity.id
_entity.type
_entity.pdbx_description
1 polymer ?
#
loop_
_entity_poly.entity_id
_entity_poly.type
_entity_poly.pdbx_seq_one_letter_code
_entity_poly.pdbx_strand_id
1 'polypeptide(L)'
;MCKNETHSESKHPVRANKIDLIKFEEKVKDLITDITESILLTFSQLILFKSKTNKYLILRDLMLMHSKTSTLIVMTLPLPHRLIVASLYMSWLETITEDMPPFLFVRGHKDVLTV
;
A
#
# COMPACT_ATOMS: atom_id res chain seq x y z
N MET A 1 -14.89 -5.76 35.98
CA MET A 1 -15.86 -5.60 34.89
C MET A 1 -15.08 -5.49 33.58
N CYS A 2 -14.57 -6.62 33.09
CA CYS A 2 -13.88 -6.72 31.80
C CYS A 2 -14.84 -7.44 30.87
N LYS A 3 -15.46 -6.73 29.93
CA LYS A 3 -16.31 -7.35 28.94
C LYS A 3 -15.42 -7.89 27.82
N ASN A 4 -15.55 -9.19 27.66
CA ASN A 4 -15.11 -10.03 26.55
C ASN A 4 -15.32 -9.34 25.20
N GLU A 5 -14.26 -9.28 24.39
CA GLU A 5 -14.38 -9.21 22.95
C GLU A 5 -13.89 -10.54 22.40
N THR A 6 -14.87 -11.35 22.04
CA THR A 6 -14.71 -12.53 21.20
C THR A 6 -14.02 -12.10 19.91
N HIS A 7 -12.77 -12.52 19.74
CA HIS A 7 -12.14 -12.55 18.41
C HIS A 7 -12.95 -13.52 17.55
N SER A 8 -13.96 -12.97 16.85
CA SER A 8 -14.52 -13.59 15.68
C SER A 8 -13.44 -13.59 14.62
N GLU A 9 -12.93 -14.77 14.28
CA GLU A 9 -12.21 -15.02 13.04
C GLU A 9 -13.16 -14.72 11.87
N SER A 10 -13.31 -13.44 11.53
CA SER A 10 -13.93 -13.04 10.29
C SER A 10 -13.02 -13.52 9.17
N LYS A 11 -13.55 -14.29 8.23
CA LYS A 11 -12.86 -14.72 7.01
C LYS A 11 -12.31 -13.49 6.28
N HIS A 12 -11.06 -13.13 6.58
CA HIS A 12 -10.42 -11.96 6.02
C HIS A 12 -10.22 -12.20 4.51
N PRO A 13 -10.44 -11.20 3.66
CA PRO A 13 -10.23 -11.36 2.23
C PRO A 13 -8.74 -11.64 1.98
N VAL A 14 -8.42 -12.90 1.69
CA VAL A 14 -7.07 -13.36 1.29
C VAL A 14 -6.68 -12.79 -0.09
N ARG A 15 -7.61 -12.09 -0.76
CA ARG A 15 -7.47 -11.61 -2.12
C ARG A 15 -7.99 -10.17 -2.22
N ALA A 16 -7.20 -9.30 -2.86
CA ALA A 16 -7.63 -7.96 -3.23
C ALA A 16 -8.96 -8.03 -4.01
N ASN A 17 -9.94 -7.21 -3.64
CA ASN A 17 -11.19 -7.18 -4.37
C ASN A 17 -10.92 -6.66 -5.79
N LYS A 18 -11.62 -7.24 -6.76
CA LYS A 18 -11.51 -6.82 -8.17
C LYS A 18 -11.83 -5.33 -8.35
N ILE A 19 -12.69 -4.78 -7.50
CA ILE A 19 -13.08 -3.37 -7.49
C ILE A 19 -11.89 -2.46 -7.14
N ASP A 20 -11.09 -2.83 -6.14
CA ASP A 20 -9.98 -2.00 -5.68
C ASP A 20 -8.83 -1.98 -6.70
N LEU A 21 -8.64 -3.10 -7.42
CA LEU A 21 -7.75 -3.11 -8.58
C LEU A 21 -8.22 -2.16 -9.68
N ILE A 22 -9.52 -2.17 -10.02
CA ILE A 22 -10.07 -1.30 -11.07
C ILE A 22 -9.89 0.17 -10.69
N LYS A 23 -10.23 0.53 -9.44
CA LYS A 23 -10.03 1.89 -8.92
C LYS A 23 -8.57 2.32 -8.99
N PHE A 24 -7.64 1.43 -8.64
CA PHE A 24 -6.21 1.72 -8.73
C PHE A 24 -5.75 1.92 -10.18
N GLU A 25 -6.19 1.05 -11.10
CA GLU A 25 -5.87 1.17 -12.52
C GLU A 25 -6.43 2.46 -13.13
N GLU A 26 -7.63 2.88 -12.72
CA GLU A 26 -8.21 4.19 -13.10
C GLU A 26 -7.39 5.36 -12.57
N LYS A 27 -6.99 5.31 -11.28
CA LYS A 27 -6.17 6.36 -10.66
C LYS A 27 -4.81 6.52 -11.33
N VAL A 28 -4.21 5.41 -11.76
CA VAL A 28 -2.89 5.39 -12.40
C VAL A 28 -2.96 5.67 -13.90
N LYS A 29 -4.15 5.65 -14.51
CA LYS A 29 -4.35 5.85 -15.94
C LYS A 29 -3.74 7.16 -16.45
N ASP A 30 -3.87 8.22 -15.68
CA ASP A 30 -3.36 9.56 -16.03
C ASP A 30 -1.82 9.64 -15.96
N LEU A 31 -1.18 8.67 -15.31
CA LEU A 31 0.27 8.55 -15.20
C LEU A 31 0.88 7.69 -16.32
N ILE A 32 0.04 7.05 -17.15
CA ILE A 32 0.46 6.21 -18.26
C ILE A 32 0.71 7.10 -19.47
N THR A 33 1.95 7.12 -19.95
CA THR A 33 2.33 7.80 -21.18
C THR A 33 3.25 6.92 -22.01
N ASP A 34 3.20 7.06 -23.34
CA ASP A 34 4.09 6.35 -24.26
C ASP A 34 5.52 6.93 -24.28
N ILE A 35 5.74 8.08 -23.62
CA ILE A 35 7.05 8.73 -23.54
C ILE A 35 7.88 8.08 -22.43
N THR A 36 9.09 7.66 -22.78
CA THR A 36 10.07 7.02 -21.88
C THR A 36 10.85 8.05 -21.08
N GLU A 37 10.15 8.90 -20.34
CA GLU A 37 10.79 9.66 -19.27
C GLU A 37 10.86 8.80 -18.00
N SER A 38 11.97 8.91 -17.26
CA SER A 38 12.23 8.08 -16.05
C SER A 38 11.17 8.16 -14.94
N ILE A 39 10.26 9.12 -15.03
CA ILE A 39 9.18 9.37 -14.08
C ILE A 39 7.87 8.71 -14.53
N LEU A 40 7.69 8.46 -15.82
CA LEU A 40 6.39 8.06 -16.38
C LEU A 40 6.21 6.55 -16.41
N LEU A 41 4.97 6.11 -16.16
CA LEU A 41 4.66 4.69 -16.06
C LEU A 41 4.32 4.08 -17.42
N THR A 42 5.04 3.03 -17.82
CA THR A 42 4.69 2.26 -19.03
C THR A 42 3.77 1.08 -18.70
N PHE A 43 2.94 0.68 -19.66
CA PHE A 43 2.05 -0.48 -19.53
C PHE A 43 2.78 -1.78 -19.16
N SER A 44 3.99 -2.01 -19.70
CA SER A 44 4.82 -3.17 -19.34
C SER A 44 5.20 -3.20 -17.86
N GLN A 45 5.53 -2.05 -17.27
CA GLN A 45 5.85 -1.91 -15.85
C GLN A 45 4.62 -2.18 -14.97
N LEU A 46 3.43 -1.71 -15.40
CA LEU A 46 2.18 -1.97 -14.71
C LEU A 46 1.88 -3.49 -14.62
N ILE A 47 2.08 -4.23 -15.73
CA ILE A 47 1.93 -5.69 -15.74
C ILE A 47 2.96 -6.35 -14.82
N LEU A 48 4.23 -5.94 -14.93
CA LEU A 48 5.33 -6.50 -14.14
C LEU A 48 5.06 -6.38 -12.63
N PHE A 49 4.55 -5.24 -12.19
CA PHE A 49 4.33 -4.96 -10.77
C PHE A 49 2.92 -5.26 -10.27
N LYS A 50 2.03 -5.83 -11.10
CA LYS A 50 0.66 -6.18 -10.71
C LYS A 50 0.57 -7.02 -9.43
N SER A 51 1.47 -7.98 -9.25
CA SER A 51 1.53 -8.79 -8.03
C SER A 51 1.86 -7.96 -6.78
N LYS A 52 2.73 -6.94 -6.90
CA LYS A 52 3.04 -6.02 -5.80
C LYS A 52 1.86 -5.09 -5.51
N THR A 53 1.24 -4.54 -6.55
CA THR A 53 0.02 -3.73 -6.42
C THR A 53 -1.03 -4.48 -5.62
N ASN A 54 -1.31 -5.75 -5.95
CA ASN A 54 -2.28 -6.57 -5.21
C ASN A 54 -1.95 -6.71 -3.73
N LYS A 55 -0.68 -6.86 -3.37
CA LYS A 55 -0.26 -6.96 -1.96
C LYS A 55 -0.52 -5.66 -1.20
N TYR A 56 -0.27 -4.51 -1.83
CA TYR A 56 -0.55 -3.21 -1.21
C TYR A 56 -2.05 -2.95 -1.08
N LEU A 57 -2.87 -3.39 -2.03
CA LEU A 57 -4.33 -3.32 -1.91
C LEU A 57 -4.85 -4.17 -0.75
N ILE A 58 -4.37 -5.42 -0.61
CA ILE A 58 -4.71 -6.28 0.54
C ILE A 58 -4.24 -5.62 1.85
N LEU A 59 -3.04 -5.04 1.87
CA LEU A 59 -2.52 -4.34 3.04
C LEU A 59 -3.41 -3.16 3.44
N ARG A 60 -3.91 -2.39 2.46
CA ARG A 60 -4.86 -1.29 2.69
C ARG A 60 -6.15 -1.81 3.35
N ASP A 61 -6.71 -2.90 2.85
CA ASP A 61 -7.92 -3.49 3.42
C ASP A 61 -7.71 -3.89 4.90
N LEU A 62 -6.55 -4.48 5.20
CA LEU A 62 -6.18 -4.82 6.58
C LEU A 62 -6.02 -3.59 7.47
N MET A 63 -5.37 -2.54 6.95
CA MET A 63 -5.19 -1.26 7.65
C MET A 63 -6.54 -0.62 8.00
N LEU A 64 -7.45 -0.55 7.03
CA LEU A 64 -8.79 -0.01 7.23
C LEU A 64 -9.60 -0.83 8.25
N MET A 65 -9.40 -2.15 8.28
CA MET A 65 -10.13 -3.01 9.19
C MET A 65 -9.64 -2.89 10.64
N HIS A 66 -8.33 -2.81 10.85
CA HIS A 66 -7.74 -2.91 12.19
C HIS A 66 -7.28 -1.58 12.78
N SER A 67 -7.03 -0.56 11.95
CA SER A 67 -6.35 0.66 12.40
C SER A 67 -7.04 1.96 12.01
N LYS A 68 -8.25 1.90 11.43
CA LYS A 68 -9.01 3.10 11.03
C LYS A 68 -9.33 4.08 12.18
N THR A 69 -9.50 3.57 13.40
CA THR A 69 -9.82 4.39 14.60
C THR A 69 -8.61 4.67 15.48
N SER A 70 -7.40 4.34 15.04
CA SER A 70 -6.17 4.60 15.78
C SER A 70 -5.82 6.10 15.81
N THR A 71 -5.06 6.53 16.82
CA THR A 71 -4.60 7.93 16.95
C THR A 71 -3.43 8.25 16.02
N LEU A 72 -2.55 7.27 15.78
CA LEU A 72 -1.39 7.36 14.91
C LEU A 72 -1.06 5.96 14.37
N ILE A 73 -0.69 5.87 13.10
CA ILE A 73 -0.20 4.64 12.50
C ILE A 73 1.27 4.81 12.14
N VAL A 74 2.10 3.90 12.62
CA VAL A 74 3.51 3.82 12.28
C VAL A 74 3.74 2.54 11.47
N MET A 75 4.21 2.69 10.24
CA MET A 75 4.49 1.56 9.36
C MET A 75 5.92 1.65 8.80
N THR A 76 6.55 0.50 8.62
CA THR A 76 7.82 0.41 7.90
C THR A 76 7.64 0.87 6.46
N LEU A 77 8.46 1.83 6.02
CA LEU A 77 8.44 2.32 4.65
C LEU A 77 8.75 1.17 3.66
N PRO A 78 7.85 0.83 2.73
CA PRO A 78 8.10 -0.24 1.76
C PRO A 78 9.28 0.11 0.86
N LEU A 79 10.22 -0.82 0.69
CA LEU A 79 11.44 -0.60 -0.09
C LEU A 79 11.15 -0.58 -1.60
N PRO A 80 11.43 0.52 -2.31
CA PRO A 80 11.39 0.50 -3.76
C PRO A 80 12.55 -0.35 -4.30
N HIS A 81 12.22 -1.25 -5.22
CA HIS A 81 13.22 -1.98 -6.00
C HIS A 81 13.70 -1.08 -7.15
N ARG A 82 14.95 -1.26 -7.62
CA ARG A 82 15.58 -0.37 -8.63
C ARG A 82 14.82 -0.22 -9.95
N LEU A 83 13.93 -1.17 -10.24
CA LEU A 83 13.13 -1.20 -11.47
C LEU A 83 11.79 -0.46 -11.33
N ILE A 84 11.44 0.03 -10.13
CA ILE A 84 10.14 0.65 -9.86
C ILE A 84 10.20 2.12 -10.24
N VAL A 85 9.24 2.53 -11.07
CA VAL A 85 9.05 3.94 -11.46
C VAL A 85 8.54 4.74 -10.26
N ALA A 86 9.05 5.96 -10.08
CA ALA A 86 8.69 6.82 -8.96
C ALA A 86 7.16 7.04 -8.85
N SER A 87 6.49 7.33 -9.96
CA SER A 87 5.04 7.56 -10.01
C SER A 87 4.24 6.37 -9.48
N LEU A 88 4.58 5.15 -9.91
CA LEU A 88 3.90 3.94 -9.43
C LEU A 88 4.12 3.69 -7.94
N TYR A 89 5.34 3.93 -7.45
CA TYR A 89 5.64 3.81 -6.04
C TYR A 89 4.85 4.81 -5.20
N MET A 90 4.75 6.06 -5.66
CA MET A 90 3.97 7.09 -4.98
C MET A 90 2.49 6.76 -4.98
N SER A 91 1.93 6.25 -6.09
CA SER A 91 0.53 5.80 -6.13
C SER A 91 0.25 4.68 -5.11
N TRP A 92 1.19 3.75 -4.89
CA TRP A 92 1.01 2.73 -3.85
C TRP A 92 0.99 3.33 -2.44
N LEU A 93 1.92 4.24 -2.13
CA LEU A 93 1.95 4.90 -0.82
C LEU A 93 0.64 5.65 -0.58
N GLU A 94 0.21 6.45 -1.55
CA GLU A 94 -1.04 7.20 -1.50
C GLU A 94 -2.25 6.28 -1.27
N THR A 95 -2.30 5.15 -1.98
CA THR A 95 -3.37 4.16 -1.85
C THR A 95 -3.44 3.55 -0.45
N ILE A 96 -2.31 3.36 0.23
CA ILE A 96 -2.26 2.80 1.60
C ILE A 96 -2.67 3.85 2.63
N THR A 97 -2.33 5.12 2.41
CA THR A 97 -2.58 6.22 3.36
C THR A 97 -3.95 6.88 3.20
N GLU A 98 -4.63 6.65 2.09
CA GLU A 98 -5.96 7.20 1.82
C GLU A 98 -6.99 6.72 2.86
N ASP A 99 -7.76 7.66 3.41
CA ASP A 99 -8.78 7.43 4.45
C ASP A 99 -8.24 6.88 5.79
N MET A 100 -6.97 7.11 6.10
CA MET A 100 -6.34 6.69 7.35
C MET A 100 -6.12 7.87 8.32
N PRO A 101 -6.09 7.62 9.64
CA PRO A 101 -5.61 8.60 10.63
C PRO A 101 -4.14 8.97 10.36
N PRO A 102 -3.56 9.96 11.08
CA PRO A 102 -2.19 10.42 10.84
C PRO A 102 -1.21 9.25 10.68
N PHE A 103 -0.49 9.24 9.56
CA PHE A 103 0.32 8.11 9.11
C PHE A 103 1.80 8.50 9.04
N LEU A 104 2.67 7.69 9.63
CA LEU A 104 4.11 7.89 9.63
C LEU A 104 4.81 6.67 9.04
N PHE A 105 5.49 6.88 7.91
CA PHE A 105 6.40 5.89 7.36
C PHE A 105 7.79 6.03 7.99
N VAL A 106 8.27 4.97 8.63
CA VAL A 106 9.59 4.95 9.27
C VAL A 106 10.51 3.98 8.53
N ARG A 107 11.76 4.38 8.35
CA ARG A 107 12.83 3.52 7.81
C ARG A 107 14.09 3.68 8.64
N GLY A 108 14.50 2.59 9.29
CA GLY A 108 15.79 2.53 9.97
C GLY A 108 16.95 2.27 8.99
N HIS A 109 18.16 2.63 9.40
CA HIS A 109 19.36 2.01 8.88
C HIS A 109 19.48 0.58 9.45
N LYS A 110 20.33 -0.27 8.84
CA LYS A 110 20.46 -1.68 9.28
C LYS A 110 21.08 -1.84 10.66
N ASP A 111 21.78 -0.81 11.12
CA ASP A 111 22.41 -0.79 12.44
C ASP A 111 21.43 -0.21 13.46
N VAL A 112 20.95 -1.07 14.34
CA VAL A 112 20.01 -0.74 15.42
C VAL A 112 20.60 -1.25 16.73
N LEU A 113 20.44 -0.42 17.77
CA LEU A 113 20.76 -0.63 19.18
C LEU A 113 21.97 -1.53 19.47
N THR A 114 23.12 -0.89 19.66
CA THR A 114 24.08 -1.31 20.68
C THR A 114 23.92 -0.37 21.87
N VAL A 115 23.58 -0.96 23.02
CA VAL A 115 23.43 -0.28 24.32
C VAL A 115 24.78 0.17 24.85
#